data_AF-A0A3E0LD15-F1
#
_entry.id   AF-A0A3E0LD15-F1
#
_cell.length_a   1.000
_cell.length_b   1.000
_cell.length_c   1.000
_cell.angle_alpha   90.00
_cell.angle_beta   90.00
_cell.angle_gamma   90.00
#
_symmetry.space_group_name_H-M   'P 1'
#
loop_
_entity.id
_entity.type
_entity.pdbx_description
1 polymer ?
#
loop_
_entity_poly.entity_id
_entity_poly.type
_entity_poly.pdbx_seq_one_letter_code
_entity_poly.pdbx_strand_id
1 'polypeptide(L)'
;MIRFIKKAFRDISLGRNLEYYITLLFILVILALDIFNLASPDVLTNITLAVLALVVSTSLSTRESLEELSKKLTKAQSADDFFWNVKRSIEPDISQAKYIGFGGAVLSRTLRDYSASLEERLRVGAKVRIILMDPASTAPDQAVLRSKGVSSR
;
A
#
# COMPACT_ATOMS: atom_id res chain seq x y z
N MET A 1 -1.22 -8.44 33.91
CA MET A 1 -2.27 -9.36 33.41
C MET A 1 -3.60 -8.68 33.05
N ILE A 2 -4.25 -7.92 33.94
CA ILE A 2 -5.58 -7.31 33.69
C ILE A 2 -5.66 -6.38 32.46
N ARG A 3 -4.58 -5.65 32.12
CA ARG A 3 -4.54 -4.80 30.91
C ARG A 3 -4.45 -5.59 29.59
N PHE A 4 -3.88 -6.80 29.62
CA PHE A 4 -3.81 -7.67 28.44
C PHE A 4 -5.19 -8.28 28.13
N ILE A 5 -5.94 -8.68 29.15
CA ILE A 5 -7.30 -9.22 29.01
C ILE A 5 -8.25 -8.16 28.43
N LYS A 6 -8.19 -6.91 28.93
CA LYS A 6 -8.97 -5.78 28.38
C LYS A 6 -8.55 -5.35 26.98
N LYS A 7 -7.35 -5.71 26.52
CA LYS A 7 -6.86 -5.43 25.17
C LYS A 7 -7.31 -6.52 24.20
N ALA A 8 -7.19 -7.78 24.60
CA ALA A 8 -7.69 -8.93 23.85
C ALA A 8 -9.20 -8.84 23.59
N PHE A 9 -10.00 -8.46 24.60
CA PHE A 9 -11.46 -8.31 24.44
C PHE A 9 -11.85 -7.19 23.45
N ARG A 10 -11.00 -6.16 23.32
CA ARG A 10 -11.22 -5.03 22.41
C ARG A 10 -10.78 -5.36 20.99
N ASP A 11 -9.69 -6.11 20.85
CA ASP A 11 -9.20 -6.58 19.55
C ASP A 11 -10.16 -7.63 18.94
N ILE A 12 -10.77 -8.49 19.77
CA ILE A 12 -11.84 -9.43 19.36
C ILE A 12 -13.06 -8.67 18.82
N SER A 13 -13.45 -7.57 19.47
CA SER A 13 -14.58 -6.72 19.03
C SER A 13 -14.31 -5.96 17.72
N LEU A 14 -13.06 -5.93 17.24
CA LEU A 14 -12.63 -5.22 16.02
C LEU A 14 -12.29 -6.18 14.87
N GLY A 15 -12.46 -7.49 15.04
CA GLY A 15 -12.23 -8.51 14.00
C GLY A 15 -10.76 -8.68 13.57
N ARG A 16 -9.80 -8.02 14.25
CA ARG A 16 -8.37 -8.15 13.95
C ARG A 16 -7.73 -9.21 14.84
N ASN A 17 -7.00 -10.13 14.21
CA ASN A 17 -6.23 -11.20 14.86
C ASN A 17 -7.08 -12.21 15.66
N LEU A 18 -8.38 -12.33 15.33
CA LEU A 18 -9.33 -13.23 16.00
C LEU A 18 -8.81 -14.68 16.09
N GLU A 19 -8.14 -15.08 15.03
CA GLU A 19 -7.54 -16.38 14.83
C GLU A 19 -6.40 -16.72 15.80
N TYR A 20 -5.51 -15.76 16.08
CA TYR A 20 -4.46 -15.95 17.09
C TYR A 20 -5.07 -16.10 18.49
N TYR A 21 -6.15 -15.36 18.77
CA TYR A 21 -6.87 -15.47 20.03
C TYR A 21 -7.63 -16.79 20.17
N ILE A 22 -8.23 -17.30 19.09
CA ILE A 22 -8.86 -18.61 19.06
C ILE A 22 -7.81 -19.71 19.25
N THR A 23 -6.69 -19.62 18.55
CA THR A 23 -5.58 -20.59 18.70
C THR A 23 -5.03 -20.57 20.13
N LEU A 24 -4.84 -19.39 20.73
CA LEU A 24 -4.42 -19.23 22.12
C LEU A 24 -5.44 -19.82 23.11
N LEU A 25 -6.74 -19.62 22.86
CA LEU A 25 -7.83 -20.20 23.66
C LEU A 25 -7.79 -21.73 23.61
N PHE A 26 -7.64 -22.31 22.41
CA PHE A 26 -7.51 -23.75 22.25
C PHE A 26 -6.28 -24.27 22.99
N ILE A 27 -5.10 -23.67 22.82
CA ILE A 27 -3.89 -24.07 23.54
C ILE A 27 -4.09 -24.05 25.06
N LEU A 28 -4.74 -23.01 25.60
CA LEU A 28 -5.05 -22.91 27.03
C LEU A 28 -6.01 -23.99 27.53
N VAL A 29 -7.05 -24.30 26.75
CA VAL A 29 -8.01 -25.37 27.07
C VAL A 29 -7.30 -26.73 27.06
N ILE A 30 -6.46 -26.98 26.07
CA ILE A 30 -5.70 -28.22 25.94
C ILE A 30 -4.73 -28.40 27.10
N LEU A 31 -3.98 -27.34 27.45
CA LEU A 31 -3.08 -27.34 28.59
C LEU A 31 -3.83 -27.61 29.91
N ALA A 32 -5.03 -27.05 30.08
CA ALA A 32 -5.85 -27.31 31.25
C ALA A 32 -6.31 -28.78 31.29
N LEU A 33 -6.82 -29.33 30.18
CA LEU A 33 -7.25 -30.73 30.09
C LEU A 33 -6.11 -31.72 30.39
N ASP A 34 -4.89 -31.40 29.93
CA ASP A 34 -3.67 -32.17 30.16
C ASP A 34 -3.25 -32.14 31.65
N ILE A 35 -3.26 -30.95 32.28
CA ILE A 35 -2.95 -30.79 33.72
C ILE A 35 -3.89 -31.61 34.61
N PHE A 36 -5.17 -31.70 34.26
CA PHE A 36 -6.13 -32.49 35.04
C PHE A 36 -6.07 -34.00 34.72
N ASN A 37 -5.24 -34.44 33.77
CA ASN A 37 -5.10 -35.85 33.35
C ASN A 37 -6.43 -36.50 32.92
N LEU A 38 -7.38 -35.69 32.42
CA LEU A 38 -8.67 -36.15 31.87
C LEU A 38 -8.57 -36.57 30.40
N ALA A 39 -7.41 -36.38 29.75
CA ALA A 39 -7.23 -36.60 28.33
C ALA A 39 -6.58 -37.96 28.05
N SER A 40 -7.35 -38.89 27.47
CA SER A 40 -6.78 -40.10 26.88
C SER A 40 -5.84 -39.73 25.71
N PRO A 41 -4.80 -40.53 25.41
CA PRO A 41 -3.84 -40.26 24.32
C PRO A 41 -4.52 -40.00 22.95
N ASP A 42 -5.65 -40.64 22.69
CA ASP A 42 -6.44 -40.45 21.47
C ASP A 42 -7.07 -39.06 21.38
N VAL A 43 -7.51 -38.50 22.51
CA VAL A 43 -8.10 -37.16 22.60
C VAL A 43 -7.03 -36.11 22.34
N LEU A 44 -5.84 -36.29 22.91
CA LEU A 44 -4.70 -35.37 22.72
C LEU A 44 -4.23 -35.34 21.25
N THR A 45 -4.26 -36.49 20.58
CA THR A 45 -3.90 -36.61 19.17
C THR A 45 -4.91 -35.89 18.26
N ASN A 46 -6.21 -36.08 18.49
CA ASN A 46 -7.26 -35.40 17.71
C ASN A 46 -7.22 -33.88 17.90
N ILE A 47 -6.94 -33.45 19.12
CA ILE A 47 -6.79 -32.04 19.48
C ILE A 47 -5.59 -31.41 18.77
N THR A 48 -4.43 -32.06 18.78
CA THR A 48 -3.21 -31.53 18.12
C THR A 48 -3.40 -31.45 16.61
N LEU A 49 -4.05 -32.44 16.00
CA LEU A 49 -4.48 -32.40 14.59
C LEU A 49 -5.40 -31.21 14.29
N ALA A 50 -6.38 -30.93 15.15
CA ALA A 50 -7.28 -29.80 14.97
C ALA A 50 -6.54 -28.45 15.07
N VAL A 51 -5.60 -28.31 16.00
CA VAL A 51 -4.77 -27.09 16.14
C VAL A 51 -3.86 -26.92 14.94
N LEU A 52 -3.21 -27.99 14.47
CA LEU A 52 -2.37 -27.95 13.27
C LEU A 52 -3.19 -27.56 12.03
N ALA A 53 -4.38 -28.12 11.86
CA ALA A 53 -5.28 -27.77 10.76
C ALA A 53 -5.69 -26.28 10.80
N LEU A 54 -5.99 -25.76 11.99
CA LEU A 54 -6.30 -24.35 12.19
C LEU A 54 -5.10 -23.47 11.79
N VAL A 55 -3.90 -23.75 12.30
CA VAL A 55 -2.68 -22.99 12.00
C VAL A 55 -2.33 -23.03 10.51
N VAL A 56 -2.53 -24.17 9.84
CA VAL A 56 -2.28 -24.29 8.40
C VAL A 56 -3.30 -23.47 7.59
N SER A 57 -4.58 -23.57 7.92
CA SER A 57 -5.66 -22.82 7.24
C SER A 57 -5.39 -21.32 7.26
N THR A 58 -4.78 -20.85 8.34
CA THR A 58 -4.67 -19.43 8.58
C THR A 58 -3.38 -18.81 8.09
N SER A 59 -2.28 -19.58 8.16
CA SER A 59 -1.06 -19.29 7.44
C SER A 59 -1.34 -19.14 5.94
N LEU A 60 -2.20 -19.99 5.38
CA LEU A 60 -2.59 -19.91 3.97
C LEU A 60 -3.39 -18.63 3.66
N SER A 61 -4.40 -18.30 4.47
CA SER A 61 -5.19 -17.06 4.30
C SER A 61 -4.34 -15.79 4.43
N THR A 62 -3.35 -15.80 5.33
CA THR A 62 -2.41 -14.69 5.49
C THR A 62 -1.54 -14.51 4.25
N ARG A 63 -1.07 -15.62 3.64
CA ARG A 63 -0.30 -15.58 2.39
C ARG A 63 -1.12 -15.01 1.23
N GLU A 64 -2.35 -15.47 1.06
CA GLU A 64 -3.26 -14.95 0.02
C GLU A 64 -3.51 -13.44 0.18
N SER A 65 -3.75 -13.00 1.42
CA SER A 65 -3.95 -11.57 1.73
C SER A 65 -2.70 -10.73 1.40
N LEU A 66 -1.51 -11.26 1.69
CA LEU A 66 -0.24 -10.59 1.36
C LEU A 66 0.01 -10.56 -0.15
N GLU A 67 -0.33 -11.61 -0.87
CA GLU A 67 -0.23 -11.64 -2.34
C GLU A 67 -1.18 -10.64 -2.99
N GLU A 68 -2.42 -10.53 -2.52
CA GLU A 68 -3.35 -9.50 -3.00
C GLU A 68 -2.86 -8.09 -2.71
N LEU A 69 -2.32 -7.86 -1.50
CA LEU A 69 -1.76 -6.56 -1.13
C LEU A 69 -0.54 -6.23 -2.00
N SER A 70 0.34 -7.21 -2.22
CA SER A 70 1.50 -7.09 -3.10
C SER A 70 1.08 -6.77 -4.54
N LYS A 71 0.04 -7.45 -5.06
CA LYS A 71 -0.54 -7.15 -6.39
C LYS A 71 -1.12 -5.73 -6.47
N LYS A 72 -1.77 -5.25 -5.41
CA LYS A 72 -2.31 -3.88 -5.34
C LYS A 72 -1.21 -2.82 -5.23
N LEU A 73 -0.11 -3.12 -4.55
CA LEU A 73 1.04 -2.21 -4.39
C LEU A 73 1.99 -2.21 -5.60
N THR A 74 2.13 -3.33 -6.31
CA THR A 74 2.91 -3.40 -7.56
C THR A 74 2.20 -2.71 -8.73
N LYS A 75 0.88 -2.60 -8.68
CA LYS A 75 0.14 -1.69 -9.57
C LYS A 75 0.38 -0.27 -9.08
N ALA A 76 1.37 0.42 -9.67
CA ALA A 76 1.65 1.82 -9.39
C ALA A 76 0.38 2.65 -9.61
N GLN A 77 -0.40 2.87 -8.56
CA GLN A 77 -1.53 3.77 -8.62
C GLN A 77 -0.97 5.16 -8.84
N SER A 78 -1.22 5.72 -10.03
CA SER A 78 -0.89 7.11 -10.27
C SER A 78 -1.72 7.95 -9.30
N ALA A 79 -1.14 8.99 -8.72
CA ALA A 79 -1.90 9.98 -7.96
C ALA A 79 -3.07 10.53 -8.81
N ASP A 80 -2.93 10.51 -10.14
CA ASP A 80 -4.01 10.91 -11.05
C ASP A 80 -5.25 10.02 -10.93
N ASP A 81 -5.09 8.71 -10.74
CA ASP A 81 -6.22 7.78 -10.57
C ASP A 81 -6.92 7.99 -9.22
N PHE A 82 -6.20 8.53 -8.23
CA PHE A 82 -6.75 8.83 -6.89
C PHE A 82 -7.45 10.20 -6.84
N PHE A 83 -6.87 11.23 -7.47
CA PHE A 83 -7.40 12.59 -7.42
C PHE A 83 -8.40 12.91 -8.53
N TRP A 84 -8.41 12.17 -9.64
CA TRP A 84 -9.27 12.46 -10.79
C TRP A 84 -10.16 11.28 -11.15
N ASN A 85 -11.49 11.47 -11.05
CA ASN A 85 -12.49 10.49 -11.51
C ASN A 85 -12.51 10.31 -13.03
N VAL A 86 -11.91 11.23 -13.79
CA VAL A 86 -11.77 11.16 -15.24
C VAL A 86 -10.32 11.51 -15.58
N LYS A 87 -9.60 10.55 -16.17
CA LYS A 87 -8.23 10.77 -16.65
C LYS A 87 -8.25 11.79 -17.78
N ARG A 88 -8.08 13.06 -17.44
CA ARG A 88 -8.02 14.14 -18.43
C ARG A 88 -6.67 14.08 -19.13
N SER A 89 -6.67 13.61 -20.38
CA SER A 89 -5.48 13.70 -21.22
C SER A 89 -5.26 15.17 -21.58
N ILE A 90 -4.11 15.73 -21.17
CA ILE A 90 -3.72 17.12 -21.43
C ILE A 90 -3.01 17.24 -22.79
N GLU A 91 -2.57 16.11 -23.37
CA GLU A 91 -1.92 16.02 -24.68
C GLU A 91 -2.69 16.74 -25.81
N PRO A 92 -4.00 16.49 -26.00
CA PRO A 92 -4.77 17.13 -27.05
C PRO A 92 -4.82 18.65 -26.88
N ASP A 93 -4.99 19.10 -25.64
CA ASP A 93 -5.06 20.52 -25.29
C ASP A 93 -3.73 21.22 -25.58
N ILE A 94 -2.59 20.60 -25.24
CA ILE A 94 -1.24 21.13 -25.54
C ILE A 94 -0.99 21.17 -27.04
N SER A 95 -1.36 20.13 -27.78
CA SER A 95 -1.11 20.03 -29.24
C SER A 95 -1.82 21.09 -30.08
N GLN A 96 -2.88 21.70 -29.54
CA GLN A 96 -3.65 22.75 -30.21
C GLN A 96 -3.44 24.15 -29.60
N ALA A 97 -2.77 24.23 -28.45
CA ALA A 97 -2.61 25.49 -27.73
C ALA A 97 -1.66 26.47 -28.44
N LYS A 98 -2.09 27.73 -28.53
CA LYS A 98 -1.27 28.87 -28.97
C LYS A 98 -0.47 29.50 -27.82
N TYR A 99 -0.97 29.38 -26.60
CA TYR A 99 -0.35 29.88 -25.38
C TYR A 99 -0.33 28.76 -24.35
N ILE A 100 0.85 28.41 -23.86
CA ILE A 100 1.06 27.33 -22.90
C ILE A 100 1.76 27.91 -21.68
N GLY A 101 1.17 27.75 -20.50
CA GLY A 101 1.71 28.24 -19.24
C GLY A 101 1.95 27.08 -18.28
N PHE A 102 3.19 26.91 -17.82
CA PHE A 102 3.53 26.00 -16.73
C PHE A 102 3.84 26.79 -15.46
N GLY A 103 3.26 26.36 -14.35
CA GLY A 103 3.49 26.95 -13.03
C GLY A 103 3.64 25.85 -11.99
N GLY A 104 4.73 25.87 -11.22
CA GLY A 104 4.92 24.91 -10.13
C GLY A 104 6.30 25.01 -9.49
N ALA A 105 6.50 24.26 -8.40
CA ALA A 105 7.78 24.23 -7.69
C ALA A 105 8.84 23.33 -8.37
N VAL A 106 8.40 22.28 -9.06
CA VAL A 106 9.27 21.41 -9.86
C VAL A 106 8.55 21.03 -11.14
N LEU A 107 9.17 21.31 -12.30
CA LEU A 107 8.59 21.08 -13.63
C LEU A 107 9.42 20.13 -14.49
N SER A 108 10.49 19.55 -13.96
CA SER A 108 11.44 18.72 -14.72
C SER A 108 10.80 17.50 -15.37
N ARG A 109 9.82 16.86 -14.70
CA ARG A 109 9.06 15.74 -15.25
C ARG A 109 8.10 16.23 -16.34
N THR A 110 7.27 17.22 -16.03
CA THR A 110 6.31 17.79 -16.98
C THR A 110 6.98 18.28 -18.27
N LEU A 111 8.09 19.02 -18.17
CA LEU A 111 8.81 19.49 -19.36
C LEU A 111 9.42 18.35 -20.18
N ARG A 112 9.84 17.26 -19.53
CA ARG A 112 10.36 16.07 -20.21
C ARG A 112 9.24 15.30 -20.91
N ASP A 113 8.13 15.08 -20.23
CA ASP A 113 7.02 14.28 -20.75
C ASP A 113 6.39 14.96 -22.00
N TYR A 114 6.33 16.29 -22.00
CA TYR A 114 5.73 17.07 -23.08
C TYR A 114 6.74 17.69 -24.06
N SER A 115 8.03 17.32 -24.01
CA SER A 115 9.08 18.01 -24.76
C SER A 115 8.83 18.02 -26.27
N ALA A 116 8.38 16.88 -26.83
CA ALA A 116 8.10 16.73 -28.26
C ALA A 116 6.92 17.62 -28.71
N SER A 117 5.82 17.60 -27.96
CA SER A 117 4.65 18.44 -28.23
C SER A 117 4.98 19.94 -28.10
N LEU A 118 5.78 20.32 -27.11
CA LEU A 118 6.20 21.70 -26.92
C LEU A 118 7.10 22.17 -28.06
N GLU A 119 8.04 21.35 -28.53
CA GLU A 119 8.91 21.68 -29.66
C GLU A 119 8.08 21.93 -30.94
N GLU A 120 7.13 21.04 -31.23
CA GLU A 120 6.25 21.18 -32.39
C GLU A 120 5.42 22.47 -32.29
N ARG A 121 4.84 22.75 -31.12
CA ARG A 121 4.07 23.99 -30.90
C ARG A 121 4.92 25.24 -31.05
N LEU A 122 6.14 25.25 -30.52
CA LEU A 122 7.08 26.35 -30.64
C LEU A 122 7.44 26.61 -32.11
N ARG A 123 7.62 25.55 -32.91
CA ARG A 123 7.90 25.65 -34.36
C ARG A 123 6.75 26.31 -35.13
N VAL A 124 5.51 26.06 -34.72
CA VAL A 124 4.29 26.70 -35.28
C VAL A 124 4.05 28.11 -34.68
N GLY A 125 4.95 28.61 -33.85
CA GLY A 125 4.89 29.97 -33.29
C GLY A 125 4.02 30.10 -32.02
N ALA A 126 3.74 29.01 -31.33
CA ALA A 126 3.10 29.07 -30.01
C ALA A 126 4.03 29.72 -28.98
N LYS A 127 3.45 30.30 -27.92
CA LYS A 127 4.19 30.91 -26.82
C LYS A 127 4.14 30.02 -25.58
N VAL A 128 5.29 29.56 -25.11
CA VAL A 128 5.43 28.79 -23.87
C VAL A 128 5.99 29.71 -22.78
N ARG A 129 5.33 29.76 -21.61
CA ARG A 129 5.78 30.48 -20.42
C ARG A 129 5.94 29.52 -19.26
N ILE A 130 7.06 29.63 -18.55
CA ILE A 130 7.39 28.76 -17.42
C ILE A 130 7.60 29.66 -16.20
N ILE A 131 6.87 29.37 -15.14
CA ILE A 131 6.98 30.04 -13.84
C ILE A 131 7.40 28.98 -12.81
N LEU A 132 8.59 29.14 -12.26
CA LEU A 132 9.08 28.32 -11.17
C LEU A 132 8.72 29.00 -9.85
N MET A 133 7.94 28.32 -9.02
CA MET A 133 7.54 28.80 -7.71
C MET A 133 8.57 28.34 -6.67
N ASP A 134 9.02 29.24 -5.81
CA ASP A 134 9.94 28.93 -4.72
C ASP A 134 11.16 28.07 -5.15
N PRO A 135 12.03 28.62 -6.02
CA PRO A 135 13.17 27.90 -6.60
C PRO A 135 14.23 27.50 -5.56
N ALA A 136 14.22 28.11 -4.37
CA ALA A 136 15.14 27.81 -3.28
C ALA A 136 14.60 26.74 -2.31
N SER A 137 13.39 26.22 -2.55
CA SER A 137 12.82 25.16 -1.73
C SER A 137 13.58 23.83 -1.86
N THR A 138 13.36 22.93 -0.92
CA THR A 138 13.84 21.54 -0.98
C THR A 138 13.03 20.68 -1.97
N ALA A 139 12.05 21.25 -2.66
CA ALA A 139 11.16 20.51 -3.56
C ALA A 139 11.91 19.82 -4.72
N PRO A 140 12.92 20.44 -5.38
CA PRO A 140 13.73 19.79 -6.39
C PRO A 140 14.47 18.56 -5.85
N ASP A 141 15.07 18.66 -4.65
CA ASP A 141 15.79 17.53 -4.02
C ASP A 141 14.86 16.36 -3.74
N GLN A 142 13.67 16.64 -3.19
CA GLN A 142 12.65 15.62 -2.94
C GLN A 142 12.12 14.99 -4.24
N ALA A 143 11.99 15.77 -5.32
CA ALA A 143 11.60 15.25 -6.62
C ALA A 143 12.67 14.33 -7.23
N VAL A 144 13.95 14.66 -7.07
CA VAL A 144 15.06 13.80 -7.49
C VAL A 144 15.07 12.49 -6.72
N LEU A 145 14.92 12.52 -5.39
CA LEU A 145 14.83 11.33 -4.54
C LEU A 145 13.70 10.39 -4.96
N ARG A 146 12.53 10.95 -5.30
CA ARG A 146 11.39 10.19 -5.83
C ARG A 146 11.67 9.58 -7.21
N SER A 147 12.41 10.28 -8.08
CA SER A 147 12.71 9.81 -9.44
C SER A 147 13.76 8.70 -9.49
N LYS A 148 14.73 8.70 -8.56
CA LYS A 148 15.80 7.70 -8.51
C LYS A 148 15.35 6.36 -7.91
N GLY A 149 14.14 6.31 -7.33
CA GLY A 149 13.75 5.23 -6.44
C GLY A 149 14.61 5.25 -5.18
N VAL A 150 14.05 4.84 -4.04
CA VAL A 150 14.87 4.61 -2.85
C VAL A 150 15.79 3.43 -3.17
N SER A 151 17.02 3.71 -3.63
CA SER A 151 18.08 2.72 -3.65
C SER A 151 18.42 2.42 -2.21
N SER A 152 17.74 1.42 -1.65
CA SER A 152 18.12 0.79 -0.40
C SER A 152 19.51 0.20 -0.63
N ARG A 153 20.52 0.82 -0.01
CA ARG A 153 21.75 0.12 0.34
C ARG A 153 21.48 -0.75 1.55
#